data_AF-A0A3D6CKH8-F1
#
_entry.id   AF-A0A3D6CKH8-F1
#
_cell.length_a   1.000
_cell.length_b   1.000
_cell.length_c   1.000
_cell.angle_alpha   90.00
_cell.angle_beta   90.00
_cell.angle_gamma   90.00
#
_symmetry.space_group_name_H-M   'P 1'
#
loop_
_entity.id
_entity.type
_entity.pdbx_description
1 polymer ?
#
loop_
_entity_poly.entity_id
_entity_poly.type
_entity_poly.pdbx_seq_one_letter_code
_entity_poly.pdbx_strand_id
1 'polypeptide(L)'
;MAFQIINSIISWFLKKRKHQIELFLKYPIEVQKELLLQLVQTAKNTEFGKQHAFEMIKNHTDFAAKVPIQKYETFEPLIERCRKGEQNLFWPSTIKWFAKSSGT
;
A
#
# COMPACT_ATOMS: atom_id res chain seq x y z
N MET A 1 22.46 -12.31 -32.27
CA MET A 1 22.95 -12.82 -30.97
C MET A 1 22.39 -12.03 -29.79
N ALA A 2 22.55 -10.70 -29.72
CA ALA A 2 21.97 -9.86 -28.65
C ALA A 2 20.44 -9.99 -28.49
N PHE A 3 19.70 -10.11 -29.59
CA PHE A 3 18.24 -10.27 -29.59
C PHE A 3 17.75 -11.55 -28.88
N GLN A 4 18.53 -12.65 -28.96
CA GLN A 4 18.20 -13.91 -28.29
C GLN A 4 18.45 -13.84 -26.78
N ILE A 5 19.46 -13.08 -26.35
CA ILE A 5 19.77 -12.84 -24.94
C ILE A 5 18.68 -11.96 -24.29
N ILE A 6 18.21 -10.93 -25.00
CA ILE A 6 17.11 -10.07 -24.51
C ILE A 6 15.82 -10.90 -24.33
N ASN A 7 15.49 -11.74 -25.31
CA ASN A 7 14.30 -12.59 -25.24
C ASN A 7 14.38 -13.62 -24.11
N SER A 8 15.57 -14.17 -23.81
CA SER A 8 15.75 -15.11 -22.72
C SER A 8 15.61 -14.45 -21.34
N ILE A 9 16.13 -13.23 -21.18
CA ILE A 9 15.97 -12.42 -19.95
C ILE A 9 14.50 -12.08 -19.72
N ILE A 10 13.80 -11.60 -20.76
CA ILE A 10 12.35 -11.31 -20.68
C ILE A 10 11.58 -12.58 -20.32
N SER A 11 11.87 -13.69 -20.99
CA SER A 11 11.20 -14.98 -20.72
C SER A 11 11.42 -15.46 -19.28
N TRP A 12 12.63 -15.32 -18.75
CA TRP A 12 12.93 -15.65 -17.37
C TRP A 12 12.18 -14.73 -16.39
N PHE A 13 12.15 -13.42 -16.65
CA PHE A 13 11.41 -12.46 -15.84
C PHE A 13 9.90 -12.77 -15.83
N LEU A 14 9.32 -13.08 -16.99
CA LEU A 14 7.91 -13.46 -17.10
C LEU A 14 7.61 -14.78 -16.38
N LYS A 15 8.49 -15.78 -16.48
CA LYS A 15 8.37 -17.04 -15.72
C LYS A 15 8.39 -16.78 -14.21
N LYS A 16 9.31 -15.93 -13.72
CA LYS A 16 9.37 -15.52 -12.32
C LYS A 16 8.07 -14.81 -11.90
N ARG A 17 7.56 -13.90 -12.71
CA ARG A 17 6.30 -13.18 -12.43
C ARG A 17 5.11 -14.12 -12.37
N LYS A 18 5.01 -15.09 -13.28
CA LYS A 18 3.96 -16.13 -13.28
C LYS A 18 3.99 -16.93 -11.98
N HIS A 19 5.18 -17.40 -11.59
CA HIS A 19 5.34 -18.15 -10.35
C HIS A 19 4.92 -17.34 -9.10
N GLN A 20 5.22 -16.03 -9.07
CA GLN A 20 4.74 -15.15 -7.99
C GLN A 20 3.21 -15.04 -7.97
N ILE A 21 2.56 -14.95 -9.14
CA ILE A 21 1.09 -14.91 -9.22
C ILE A 21 0.50 -16.23 -8.71
N GLU A 22 1.08 -17.37 -9.10
CA GLU A 22 0.66 -18.69 -8.59
C GLU A 22 0.80 -18.77 -7.07
N LEU A 23 1.87 -18.21 -6.49
CA LEU A 23 2.03 -18.12 -5.03
C LEU A 23 0.94 -17.27 -4.39
N PHE A 24 0.59 -16.12 -4.98
CA PHE A 24 -0.48 -15.24 -4.47
C PHE A 24 -1.84 -15.94 -4.48
N LEU A 25 -2.11 -16.75 -5.49
CA LEU A 25 -3.34 -17.53 -5.59
C LEU A 25 -3.36 -18.71 -4.62
N LYS A 26 -2.21 -19.33 -4.38
CA LYS A 26 -2.09 -20.50 -3.49
C LYS A 26 -2.13 -20.13 -2.01
N TYR A 27 -1.60 -18.97 -1.63
CA TYR A 27 -1.48 -18.51 -0.24
C TYR A 27 -2.05 -17.09 -0.06
N PRO A 28 -3.35 -16.86 -0.38
CA PRO A 28 -3.91 -15.51 -0.41
C PRO A 28 -3.98 -14.85 0.97
N ILE A 29 -4.19 -15.64 2.02
CA ILE A 29 -4.34 -15.14 3.39
C ILE A 29 -2.99 -14.64 3.94
N GLU A 30 -1.94 -15.41 3.73
CA GLU A 30 -0.57 -15.08 4.12
C GLU A 30 -0.12 -13.80 3.39
N VAL A 31 -0.38 -13.72 2.09
CA VAL A 31 -0.04 -12.55 1.27
C VAL A 31 -0.76 -11.30 1.74
N GLN A 32 -2.07 -11.38 2.05
CA GLN A 32 -2.82 -10.24 2.57
C GLN A 32 -2.33 -9.81 3.96
N LYS A 33 -2.00 -10.78 4.83
CA LYS A 33 -1.45 -10.49 6.16
C LYS A 33 -0.11 -9.78 6.08
N GLU A 34 0.81 -10.27 5.25
CA GLU A 34 2.12 -9.66 5.03
C GLU A 34 1.99 -8.26 4.44
N LEU A 35 1.13 -8.10 3.42
CA LEU A 35 0.86 -6.80 2.80
C LEU A 35 0.32 -5.80 3.83
N LEU A 36 -0.68 -6.18 4.61
CA LEU A 36 -1.26 -5.31 5.63
C LEU A 36 -0.20 -4.82 6.62
N LEU A 37 0.59 -5.75 7.18
CA LEU A 37 1.62 -5.40 8.16
C LEU A 37 2.72 -4.54 7.54
N GLN A 38 3.10 -4.79 6.29
CA GLN A 38 4.05 -3.95 5.57
C GLN A 38 3.52 -2.51 5.40
N LEU A 39 2.26 -2.35 4.98
CA LEU A 39 1.63 -1.04 4.78
C LEU A 39 1.54 -0.26 6.09
N VAL A 40 1.09 -0.92 7.16
CA VAL A 40 0.97 -0.32 8.49
C VAL A 40 2.33 0.07 9.05
N GLN A 41 3.33 -0.81 8.96
CA GLN A 41 4.68 -0.52 9.43
C GLN A 41 5.32 0.62 8.64
N THR A 42 5.06 0.71 7.34
CA THR A 42 5.52 1.81 6.49
C THR A 42 4.89 3.13 6.94
N ALA A 43 3.58 3.15 7.17
CA ALA A 43 2.84 4.37 7.49
C ALA A 43 2.86 4.78 8.97
N LYS A 44 3.44 3.99 9.89
CA LYS A 44 3.40 4.27 11.34
C LYS A 44 3.94 5.66 11.74
N ASN A 45 4.92 6.15 10.97
CA ASN A 45 5.52 7.49 10.99
C ASN A 45 4.58 8.68 10.78
N THR A 46 3.45 8.45 10.11
CA THR A 46 2.56 9.49 9.60
C THR A 46 1.65 10.04 10.69
N GLU A 47 1.05 11.20 10.46
CA GLU A 47 0.03 11.75 11.37
C GLU A 47 -1.10 10.74 11.62
N PHE A 48 -1.66 10.17 10.54
CA PHE A 48 -2.69 9.14 10.59
C PHE A 48 -2.20 7.88 11.32
N GLY A 49 -0.99 7.43 11.02
CA GLY A 49 -0.39 6.26 11.67
C GLY A 49 -0.21 6.45 13.17
N LYS A 50 0.19 7.64 13.62
CA LYS A 50 0.30 7.99 15.05
C LYS A 50 -1.08 8.07 15.70
N GLN A 51 -2.04 8.73 15.06
CA GLN A 51 -3.41 8.86 15.55
C GLN A 51 -4.08 7.51 15.79
N HIS A 52 -3.81 6.53 14.92
CA HIS A 52 -4.36 5.17 15.02
C HIS A 52 -3.39 4.15 15.64
N ALA A 53 -2.30 4.61 16.26
CA ALA A 53 -1.30 3.77 16.94
C ALA A 53 -0.82 2.56 16.10
N PHE A 54 -0.44 2.82 14.84
CA PHE A 54 0.01 1.80 13.88
C PHE A 54 1.20 0.98 14.40
N GLU A 55 2.07 1.56 15.22
CA GLU A 55 3.18 0.86 15.86
C GLU A 55 2.73 -0.30 16.77
N MET A 56 1.50 -0.25 17.27
CA MET A 56 0.91 -1.30 18.12
C MET A 56 0.11 -2.36 17.34
N ILE A 57 0.10 -2.32 16.00
CA ILE A 57 -0.64 -3.27 15.18
C ILE A 57 0.27 -4.44 14.79
N LYS A 58 -0.06 -5.65 15.25
CA LYS A 58 0.72 -6.88 14.97
C LYS A 58 -0.02 -7.88 14.11
N ASN A 59 -1.32 -7.69 13.93
CA ASN A 59 -2.19 -8.57 13.15
C ASN A 59 -3.44 -7.83 12.67
N HIS A 60 -4.26 -8.51 11.88
CA HIS A 60 -5.51 -7.97 11.34
C HIS A 60 -6.51 -7.54 12.43
N THR A 61 -6.63 -8.30 13.52
CA THR A 61 -7.54 -7.97 14.63
C THR A 61 -7.16 -6.65 15.28
N ASP A 62 -5.85 -6.42 15.52
CA ASP A 62 -5.36 -5.15 16.03
C ASP A 62 -5.67 -3.99 15.08
N PHE A 63 -5.52 -4.22 13.76
CA PHE A 63 -5.83 -3.23 12.74
C PHE A 63 -7.30 -2.86 12.73
N ALA A 64 -8.19 -3.86 12.67
CA ALA A 64 -9.63 -3.66 12.65
C ALA A 64 -10.15 -2.95 13.91
N ALA A 65 -9.52 -3.19 15.06
CA ALA A 65 -9.86 -2.51 16.32
C ALA A 65 -9.42 -1.03 16.37
N LYS A 66 -8.30 -0.70 15.70
CA LYS A 66 -7.70 0.66 15.76
C LYS A 66 -8.09 1.56 14.59
N VAL A 67 -8.44 0.99 13.44
CA VAL A 67 -8.69 1.71 12.19
C VAL A 67 -10.14 1.54 11.77
N PRO A 68 -11.03 2.49 12.12
CA PRO A 68 -12.42 2.40 11.73
C PRO A 68 -12.60 2.63 10.22
N ILE A 69 -13.67 2.05 9.67
CA ILE A 69 -14.07 2.28 8.28
C ILE A 69 -14.32 3.78 8.06
N GLN A 70 -13.69 4.34 7.03
CA GLN A 70 -13.77 5.76 6.68
C GLN A 70 -14.64 5.98 5.45
N LYS A 71 -15.26 7.15 5.37
CA LYS A 71 -15.83 7.68 4.12
C LYS A 71 -14.87 8.67 3.49
N TYR A 72 -15.18 9.18 2.30
CA TYR A 72 -14.32 10.18 1.66
C TYR A 72 -14.26 11.46 2.50
N GLU A 73 -15.40 11.93 2.99
CA GLU A 73 -15.54 13.22 3.68
C GLU A 73 -14.79 13.24 5.01
N THR A 74 -14.62 12.08 5.65
CA THR A 74 -13.84 11.96 6.90
C THR A 74 -12.33 12.00 6.64
N PHE A 75 -11.90 11.67 5.42
CA PHE A 75 -10.48 11.61 5.04
C PHE A 75 -10.03 12.81 4.18
N GLU A 76 -10.97 13.47 3.51
CA GLU A 76 -10.76 14.65 2.66
C GLU A 76 -9.92 15.76 3.32
N PRO A 77 -10.09 16.10 4.62
CA PRO A 77 -9.27 17.13 5.25
C PRO A 77 -7.77 16.84 5.20
N LEU A 78 -7.35 15.57 5.32
CA LEU A 78 -5.95 15.17 5.19
C LEU A 78 -5.47 15.27 3.74
N ILE A 79 -6.34 14.90 2.78
CA ILE A 79 -6.04 15.02 1.35
C ILE A 79 -5.83 16.49 0.97
N GLU A 80 -6.69 17.40 1.44
CA GLU A 80 -6.61 18.83 1.16
C GLU A 80 -5.36 19.49 1.76
N ARG A 81 -5.02 19.14 3.00
CA ARG A 81 -3.75 19.55 3.61
C ARG A 81 -2.56 19.06 2.77
N CYS A 82 -2.64 17.83 2.27
CA CYS A 82 -1.60 17.28 1.41
C CYS A 82 -1.47 18.03 0.08
N ARG A 83 -2.61 18.38 -0.55
CA ARG A 83 -2.65 19.20 -1.77
C ARG A 83 -2.05 20.58 -1.58
N LYS A 84 -2.20 21.16 -0.38
CA LYS A 84 -1.59 22.45 0.02
C LYS A 84 -0.08 22.36 0.33
N GLY A 85 0.51 21.17 0.19
CA GLY A 85 1.95 20.95 0.30
C GLY A 85 2.38 20.24 1.58
N GLU A 86 1.48 20.02 2.54
CA GLU A 86 1.82 19.29 3.76
C GLU A 86 2.08 17.80 3.45
N GLN A 87 3.13 17.21 4.02
CA GLN A 87 3.56 15.85 3.71
C GLN A 87 3.50 14.96 4.96
N ASN A 88 3.65 13.65 4.78
CA ASN A 88 3.68 12.67 5.87
C ASN A 88 2.38 12.63 6.72
N LEU A 89 1.24 12.95 6.09
CA LEU A 89 -0.07 12.92 6.74
C LEU A 89 -0.65 11.51 6.86
N PHE A 90 -0.76 10.80 5.74
CA PHE A 90 -1.30 9.42 5.67
C PHE A 90 -0.40 8.45 4.91
N TRP A 91 0.66 8.96 4.28
CA TRP A 91 1.68 8.15 3.63
C TRP A 91 3.04 8.87 3.75
N PRO A 92 4.14 8.15 3.99
CA PRO A 92 5.41 8.79 4.34
C PRO A 92 6.19 9.32 3.15
N SER A 93 6.02 8.77 1.94
CA SER A 93 6.68 9.32 0.76
C SER A 93 5.98 10.58 0.26
N THR A 94 6.74 11.52 -0.32
CA THR A 94 6.18 12.74 -0.89
C THR A 94 5.11 12.44 -1.94
N ILE A 95 3.92 13.01 -1.75
CA ILE A 95 2.79 12.87 -2.66
C ILE A 95 2.78 14.07 -3.61
N LYS A 96 2.89 13.81 -4.91
CA LYS A 96 2.90 14.84 -5.96
C LYS A 96 1.65 14.81 -6.84
N TRP A 97 1.00 13.66 -6.93
CA TRP A 97 -0.09 13.40 -7.85
C TRP A 97 -1.30 12.92 -7.08
N PHE A 98 -2.47 13.45 -7.42
CA PHE A 98 -3.74 13.08 -6.81
C PHE A 98 -4.64 12.51 -7.90
N ALA A 99 -5.10 11.28 -7.71
CA ALA A 99 -6.08 10.68 -8.60
C ALA A 99 -7.45 11.32 -8.38
N LYS A 100 -8.10 11.75 -9.45
CA LYS A 100 -9.52 12.11 -9.45
C LYS A 100 -10.32 10.87 -9.85
N SER A 101 -11.15 10.36 -8.95
CA SER A 101 -12.08 9.28 -9.29
C SER A 101 -13.26 9.81 -10.11
N SER A 102 -14.06 8.93 -10.70
CA SER A 102 -15.29 9.30 -11.42
C SER A 102 -16.45 9.72 -10.50
N GLY A 103 -16.30 9.58 -9.18
CA GLY A 103 -17.29 10.01 -8.20
C GLY A 103 -17.30 11.53 -8.02
N THR A 104 -18.45 12.06 -7.62
CA THR A 104 -18.68 13.47 -7.26
C THR A 104 -19.00 13.58 -5.78
#